data_AF-A0A4U0YLB0-F1
#
_entry.id   AF-A0A4U0YLB0-F1
#
_cell.length_a   1.000
_cell.length_b   1.000
_cell.length_c   1.000
_cell.angle_alpha   90.00
_cell.angle_beta   90.00
_cell.angle_gamma   90.00
#
_symmetry.space_group_name_H-M   'P 1'
#
loop_
_entity.id
_entity.type
_entity.pdbx_description
1 polymer ?
#
loop_
_entity_poly.entity_id
_entity_poly.type
_entity_poly.pdbx_seq_one_letter_code
_entity_poly.pdbx_strand_id
1 'polypeptide(L)' 'MTAAKDKMKGKVNEVVGKGKQASGKPSTRAEGRMQERKGEAQQVKGRAKSALKDQIDKT' A
#
# COMPACT_ATOMS: atom_id res chain seq x y z
N MET A 1 0.75 15.00 13.46
CA MET A 1 0.15 15.44 12.18
C MET A 1 0.63 14.58 11.00
N THR A 2 0.50 13.25 11.07
CA THR A 2 1.19 12.31 10.15
C THR A 2 0.21 11.39 9.41
N ALA A 3 -0.88 10.97 10.05
CA ALA A 3 -1.87 10.04 9.47
C ALA A 3 -2.54 10.55 8.17
N ALA A 4 -2.74 11.87 8.04
CA ALA A 4 -3.30 12.45 6.81
C ALA A 4 -2.31 12.41 5.65
N LYS A 5 -1.01 12.66 5.91
CA LYS A 5 0.05 12.56 4.90
C LYS A 5 0.26 11.11 4.44
N ASP A 6 0.21 10.14 5.37
CA ASP A 6 0.38 8.72 5.02
C ASP A 6 -0.79 8.18 4.19
N LYS A 7 -2.04 8.52 4.55
CA LYS A 7 -3.23 8.15 3.75
C LYS A 7 -3.21 8.79 2.37
N MET A 8 -2.78 10.05 2.27
CA MET A 8 -2.66 10.74 0.99
C MET A 8 -1.58 10.10 0.11
N LYS A 9 -0.44 9.73 0.69
CA LYS A 9 0.64 9.02 -0.01
C LYS A 9 0.18 7.65 -0.54
N GLY A 10 -0.63 6.92 0.24
CA GLY A 10 -1.26 5.67 -0.20
C GLY A 10 -2.16 5.87 -1.42
N LYS A 11 -3.08 6.84 -1.36
CA LYS A 11 -3.97 7.17 -2.49
C LYS A 11 -3.21 7.59 -3.75
N VAL A 12 -2.17 8.41 -3.60
CA VAL A 12 -1.35 8.86 -4.74
C VAL A 12 -0.64 7.67 -5.40
N ASN A 13 -0.08 6.75 -4.62
CA ASN A 13 0.55 5.54 -5.16
C ASN A 13 -0.44 4.60 -5.85
N GLU A 14 -1.67 4.46 -5.34
CA GLU A 14 -2.72 3.67 -6.02
C GLU A 14 -3.09 4.29 -7.38
N VAL A 15 -3.25 5.61 -7.45
CA VAL A 15 -3.57 6.31 -8.70
C VAL A 15 -2.44 6.15 -9.72
N VAL A 16 -1.19 6.33 -9.28
CA VAL A 16 -0.02 6.13 -10.14
C VAL A 16 0.11 4.67 -10.57
N GLY A 17 -0.13 3.71 -9.66
CA GLY A 17 -0.10 2.28 -9.96
C GLY A 17 -1.15 1.87 -11.01
N LYS A 18 -2.38 2.38 -10.86
CA LYS A 18 -3.46 2.17 -11.85
C LYS A 18 -3.12 2.81 -13.20
N GLY A 19 -2.58 4.02 -13.21
CA GLY A 19 -2.09 4.68 -14.43
C GLY A 19 -0.97 3.89 -15.12
N LYS A 20 -0.02 3.34 -14.35
CA LYS A 20 1.03 2.46 -14.86
C LYS A 20 0.49 1.17 -15.47
N GLN A 21 -0.56 0.58 -14.88
CA GLN A 21 -1.20 -0.62 -15.42
C GLN A 21 -2.01 -0.36 -16.69
N ALA A 22 -2.65 0.81 -16.77
CA ALA A 22 -3.38 1.27 -17.95
C ALA A 22 -2.46 1.65 -19.11
N SER A 23 -1.18 1.95 -18.82
CA SER A 23 -0.18 2.21 -19.86
C SER A 23 0.05 0.97 -20.74
N GLY A 24 0.13 1.18 -22.05
CA GLY A 24 0.34 0.10 -23.04
C GLY A 24 1.74 -0.54 -23.02
N LYS A 25 2.64 -0.05 -22.16
CA LYS A 25 4.02 -0.53 -22.03
C LYS A 25 4.07 -1.76 -21.08
N PRO A 26 4.51 -2.94 -21.55
CA PRO A 26 4.50 -4.16 -20.73
C PRO A 26 5.39 -4.07 -19.48
N SER A 27 6.53 -3.38 -19.57
CA SER A 27 7.44 -3.11 -18.44
C SER A 27 6.77 -2.29 -17.35
N THR A 28 6.05 -1.23 -17.73
CA THR A 28 5.33 -0.35 -16.79
C THR A 28 4.17 -1.06 -16.09
N ARG A 29 3.48 -1.97 -16.79
CA ARG A 29 2.43 -2.82 -16.21
C ARG A 29 2.98 -3.85 -15.22
N ALA A 30 4.15 -4.42 -15.52
CA ALA A 30 4.83 -5.36 -14.62
C ALA A 30 5.30 -4.65 -13.33
N GLU A 31 5.92 -3.48 -13.46
CA GLU A 31 6.28 -2.64 -12.31
C GLU A 31 5.05 -2.25 -11.47
N GLY A 32 3.94 -1.85 -12.10
CA GLY A 32 2.70 -1.52 -11.40
C GLY A 32 2.18 -2.68 -10.55
N ARG A 33 2.13 -3.89 -11.12
CA ARG A 33 1.70 -5.10 -10.38
C ARG A 33 2.65 -5.49 -9.24
N MET A 34 3.96 -5.36 -9.45
CA MET A 34 4.93 -5.59 -8.37
C MET A 34 4.76 -4.57 -7.24
N GLN A 35 4.50 -3.30 -7.59
CA GLN A 35 4.31 -2.23 -6.62
C GLN A 35 3.02 -2.41 -5.81
N GLU A 36 1.93 -2.86 -6.44
CA GLU A 36 0.69 -3.24 -5.73
C GLU A 36 0.90 -4.41 -4.78
N ARG A 37 1.51 -5.49 -5.23
CA ARG A 37 1.79 -6.66 -4.36
C ARG A 37 2.64 -6.27 -3.15
N LYS A 38 3.65 -5.41 -3.34
CA LYS A 38 4.47 -4.88 -2.24
C LYS A 38 3.64 -4.03 -1.29
N GLY A 39 2.75 -3.19 -1.82
CA GLY A 39 1.83 -2.36 -1.04
C GLY A 39 0.85 -3.19 -0.20
N GLU A 40 0.24 -4.22 -0.79
CA GLU A 40 -0.63 -5.17 -0.08
C GLU A 40 0.12 -5.90 1.03
N ALA A 41 1.30 -6.45 0.73
CA ALA A 41 2.11 -7.15 1.74
C ALA A 41 2.46 -6.23 2.92
N GLN A 42 2.78 -4.96 2.66
CA GLN A 42 3.01 -3.97 3.72
C GLN A 42 1.75 -3.65 4.51
N GLN A 43 0.59 -3.52 3.85
CA GLN A 43 -0.69 -3.31 4.52
C GLN A 43 -1.05 -4.48 5.43
N VAL A 44 -0.92 -5.72 4.94
CA VAL A 44 -1.18 -6.94 5.73
C VAL A 44 -0.27 -6.99 6.96
N LYS A 45 1.04 -6.76 6.77
CA LYS A 45 1.99 -6.71 7.89
C LYS A 45 1.66 -5.61 8.90
N GLY A 46 1.24 -4.43 8.43
CA GLY A 46 0.80 -3.32 9.26
C GLY A 46 -0.46 -3.65 10.07
N ARG A 47 -1.45 -4.28 9.44
CA ARG A 47 -2.68 -4.75 10.10
C ARG A 47 -2.37 -5.82 11.15
N ALA A 48 -1.54 -6.80 10.83
CA ALA A 48 -1.12 -7.83 11.78
C ALA A 48 -0.39 -7.23 12.99
N LYS A 49 0.56 -6.30 12.78
CA LYS A 49 1.20 -5.56 13.87
C LYS A 49 0.21 -4.76 14.71
N SER A 50 -0.74 -4.09 14.06
CA SER A 50 -1.74 -3.28 14.76
C SER A 50 -2.67 -4.15 15.61
N ALA A 51 -3.14 -5.28 15.07
CA ALA A 51 -3.97 -6.22 15.81
C ALA A 51 -3.24 -6.84 17.01
N LEU A 52 -1.96 -7.19 16.84
CA LEU A 52 -1.13 -7.69 17.94
C LEU A 52 -0.97 -6.62 19.03
N LYS A 53 -0.71 -5.37 18.62
CA LYS A 53 -0.54 -4.24 19.54
C LYS A 53 -1.84 -3.94 20.29
N ASP A 54 -2.98 -3.95 19.61
CA ASP A 54 -4.29 -3.76 20.22
C ASP A 54 -4.64 -4.85 21.24
N GLN A 55 -4.15 -6.08 21.08
CA GLN A 55 -4.30 -7.13 22.10
C GLN A 55 -3.41 -6.90 23.32
N ILE A 56 -2.16 -6.47 23.11
CA ILE A 56 -1.23 -6.14 24.20
C ILE A 56 -1.74 -4.93 24.97
N ASP A 57 -2.18 -3.86 24.30
CA ASP A 57 -2.70 -2.64 24.95
C ASP A 57 -4.04 -2.88 25.70
N LYS A 58 -4.75 -3.98 25.41
CA LYS A 58 -5.99 -4.38 26.11
C LYS A 58 -5.77 -5.30 27.32
N THR A 59 -4.54 -5.77 27.53
CA THR A 59 -4.15 -6.63 28.66
C THR A 59 -3.40 -5.80 29.70
#